data_AF-A0A094Q7V3-F1
#
_entry.id   AF-A0A094Q7V3-F1
#
_cell.length_a   1.000
_cell.length_b   1.000
_cell.length_c   1.000
_cell.angle_alpha   90.00
_cell.angle_beta   90.00
_cell.angle_gamma   90.00
#
_symmetry.space_group_name_H-M   'P 1'
#
loop_
_entity.id
_entity.type
_entity.pdbx_description
1 polymer ?
#
loop_
_entity_poly.entity_id
_entity_poly.type
_entity_poly.pdbx_seq_one_letter_code
_entity_poly.pdbx_strand_id
1 'polypeptide(L)'
;MSKPRPSIIIQGDLIRLDSSVTVIPLTTRVSEVGRIRTSVVLDSGGSPQQNYAMVDKISTVKAGNVGTKVGELTLKEIRAVERSLLGHLGFGSRLPKKR
;
A
#
# COMPACT_ATOMS: atom_id res chain seq x y z
N MET A 1 -5.03 -17.88 -12.99
CA MET A 1 -5.91 -16.82 -12.45
C MET A 1 -5.51 -16.56 -11.01
N SER A 2 -4.78 -15.48 -10.72
CA SER A 2 -4.53 -15.11 -9.33
C SER A 2 -5.82 -14.56 -8.72
N LYS A 3 -6.13 -14.93 -7.48
CA LYS A 3 -7.29 -14.41 -6.76
C LYS A 3 -7.18 -12.88 -6.65
N PRO A 4 -8.25 -12.10 -6.86
CA PRO A 4 -8.25 -10.66 -6.61
C PRO A 4 -7.72 -10.36 -5.21
N ARG A 5 -6.79 -9.40 -5.11
CA ARG A 5 -6.15 -9.01 -3.86
C ARG A 5 -6.53 -7.57 -3.54
N PRO A 6 -6.95 -7.27 -2.29
CA PRO A 6 -7.07 -5.88 -1.84
C PRO A 6 -5.75 -5.13 -2.06
N SER A 7 -5.85 -3.87 -2.46
CA SER A 7 -4.69 -2.99 -2.69
C SER A 7 -5.04 -1.57 -2.24
N ILE A 8 -4.04 -0.84 -1.73
CA ILE A 8 -4.16 0.56 -1.35
C ILE A 8 -3.90 1.40 -2.60
N ILE A 9 -4.81 2.30 -2.96
CA ILE A 9 -4.55 3.32 -3.99
C ILE A 9 -3.69 4.42 -3.37
N ILE A 10 -2.57 4.74 -4.02
CA ILE A 10 -1.64 5.79 -3.56
C ILE A 10 -1.49 6.94 -4.55
N GLN A 11 -2.23 6.91 -5.65
CA GLN A 11 -2.29 8.00 -6.62
C GLN A 11 -3.05 9.18 -6.02
N GLY A 12 -2.50 10.39 -6.17
CA GLY A 12 -3.16 11.61 -5.69
C GLY A 12 -4.41 11.94 -6.51
N ASP A 13 -5.44 12.45 -5.85
CA ASP A 13 -6.76 12.73 -6.45
C ASP A 13 -6.73 13.74 -7.60
N LEU A 14 -5.70 14.61 -7.63
CA LEU A 14 -5.48 15.58 -8.70
C LEU A 14 -4.94 14.95 -9.99
N ILE A 15 -4.35 13.74 -9.90
CA ILE A 15 -3.82 13.01 -11.04
C ILE A 15 -4.97 12.21 -11.66
N ARG A 16 -5.61 12.79 -12.66
CA ARG A 16 -6.62 12.11 -13.49
C ARG A 16 -5.94 11.46 -14.69
N LEU A 17 -5.41 10.26 -14.45
CA LEU A 17 -5.01 9.36 -15.54
C LEU A 17 -6.17 8.41 -15.80
N ASP A 18 -6.84 8.59 -16.94
CA ASP A 18 -8.09 7.90 -17.25
C ASP A 18 -7.94 6.38 -17.43
N SER A 19 -6.71 5.88 -17.51
CA SER A 19 -6.41 4.49 -17.88
C SER A 19 -5.76 3.65 -16.78
N SER A 20 -5.16 4.25 -15.75
CA SER A 20 -4.39 3.50 -14.75
C SER A 20 -4.32 4.15 -13.38
N VAL A 21 -4.14 3.32 -12.36
CA VAL A 21 -3.91 3.76 -10.98
C VAL A 21 -2.68 3.08 -10.36
N THR A 22 -1.94 3.82 -9.55
CA THR A 22 -0.83 3.30 -8.76
C THR A 22 -1.31 2.73 -7.43
N VAL A 23 -0.93 1.48 -7.14
CA VAL A 23 -1.40 0.73 -5.98
C VAL A 23 -0.27 0.05 -5.20
N ILE A 24 -0.52 -0.17 -3.90
CA ILE A 24 0.27 -1.04 -3.02
C ILE A 24 -0.55 -2.31 -2.71
N PRO A 25 -0.14 -3.49 -3.19
CA PRO A 25 -0.82 -4.74 -2.89
C PRO A 25 -0.82 -5.05 -1.38
N LEU A 26 -1.92 -5.63 -0.91
CA LEU A 26 -2.03 -6.13 0.46
C LEU A 26 -1.88 -7.66 0.51
N THR A 27 -1.38 -8.12 1.65
CA THR A 27 -1.31 -9.54 1.98
C THR A 27 -1.70 -9.75 3.43
N THR A 28 -2.33 -10.88 3.73
CA THR A 28 -2.55 -11.35 5.10
C THR A 28 -1.37 -12.17 5.61
N ARG A 29 -0.39 -12.50 4.73
CA ARG A 29 0.81 -13.22 5.11
C ARG A 29 1.78 -12.29 5.83
N VAL A 30 2.22 -12.71 7.02
CA VAL A 30 3.29 -12.03 7.76
C VAL A 30 4.56 -11.97 6.90
N SER A 31 5.34 -10.90 7.08
CA SER A 31 6.61 -10.69 6.38
C SER A 31 7.65 -11.73 6.78
N GLU A 32 8.47 -12.15 5.81
CA GLU A 32 9.74 -12.83 6.09
C GLU A 32 10.80 -11.77 6.45
N VAL A 33 11.88 -12.20 7.11
CA VAL A 33 12.99 -11.33 7.51
C VAL A 33 13.46 -10.48 6.32
N GLY A 34 13.60 -9.17 6.53
CA GLY A 34 14.13 -8.23 5.52
C GLY A 34 13.10 -7.61 4.57
N ARG A 35 11.83 -8.03 4.56
CA ARG A 35 10.77 -7.32 3.81
C ARG A 35 10.11 -6.25 4.67
N ILE A 36 10.17 -4.99 4.21
CA ILE A 36 9.43 -3.87 4.80
C ILE A 36 7.95 -4.07 4.50
N ARG A 37 7.14 -4.35 5.51
CA ARG A 37 5.69 -4.42 5.39
C ARG A 37 5.04 -3.61 6.49
N THR A 38 4.15 -2.69 6.13
CA THR A 38 3.41 -1.89 7.10
C THR A 38 2.11 -2.60 7.47
N SER A 39 1.89 -2.82 8.76
CA SER A 39 0.63 -3.30 9.31
C SER A 39 -0.50 -2.30 9.05
N VAL A 40 -1.61 -2.78 8.50
CA VAL A 40 -2.87 -2.03 8.36
C VAL A 40 -4.03 -2.95 8.74
N VAL A 41 -5.08 -2.40 9.34
CA VAL A 41 -6.31 -3.12 9.63
C VAL A 41 -7.34 -2.69 8.58
N LEU A 42 -7.87 -3.67 7.85
CA LEU A 42 -8.98 -3.41 6.94
C LEU A 42 -10.22 -4.09 7.48
N ASP A 43 -11.31 -3.35 7.56
CA ASP A 43 -12.64 -3.95 7.61
C ASP A 43 -13.14 -4.10 6.18
N SER A 44 -13.21 -5.34 5.70
CA SER A 44 -13.62 -5.68 4.34
C SER A 44 -15.09 -6.09 4.21
N GLY A 45 -15.93 -5.65 5.16
CA GLY A 45 -17.37 -5.89 5.16
C GLY A 45 -17.80 -7.03 6.07
N GLY A 46 -17.18 -7.18 7.25
CA GLY A 46 -17.69 -8.13 8.24
C GLY A 46 -16.79 -8.34 9.46
N SER A 47 -15.48 -8.23 9.31
CA SER A 47 -14.56 -8.22 10.45
C SER A 47 -13.26 -7.51 10.13
N PRO A 48 -12.71 -6.72 11.09
CA PRO A 48 -11.37 -6.18 10.98
C PRO A 48 -10.34 -7.29 10.82
N GLN A 49 -9.65 -7.30 9.68
CA GLN A 49 -8.58 -8.23 9.38
C GLN A 49 -7.24 -7.50 9.32
N GLN A 50 -6.26 -8.06 10.01
CA GLN A 50 -4.87 -7.63 9.92
C GLN A 50 -4.32 -7.91 8.53
N ASN A 51 -3.83 -6.87 7.89
CA ASN A 51 -3.22 -6.90 6.57
C ASN A 51 -1.84 -6.23 6.60
N TYR A 52 -1.06 -6.49 5.57
CA TYR A 52 0.28 -5.98 5.42
C TYR A 52 0.44 -5.33 4.05
N ALA A 53 0.77 -4.04 4.04
CA ALA A 53 1.10 -3.30 2.84
C ALA A 53 2.47 -3.73 2.30
N MET A 54 2.48 -4.29 1.09
CA MET A 54 3.68 -4.75 0.41
C MET A 54 4.33 -3.58 -0.33
N VAL A 55 4.96 -2.64 0.41
CA VAL A 55 5.57 -1.44 -0.19
C VAL A 55 6.67 -1.77 -1.19
N ASP A 56 7.28 -2.95 -1.10
CA ASP A 56 8.25 -3.48 -2.07
C ASP A 56 7.61 -3.93 -3.41
N LYS A 57 6.28 -3.92 -3.51
CA LYS A 57 5.49 -4.39 -4.66
C LYS A 57 4.57 -3.32 -5.24
N ILE A 58 4.93 -2.04 -5.09
CA ILE A 58 4.20 -0.93 -5.74
C ILE A 58 4.09 -1.22 -7.24
N SER A 59 2.89 -1.08 -7.78
CA SER A 59 2.63 -1.34 -9.19
C SER A 59 1.55 -0.40 -9.73
N THR A 60 1.51 -0.27 -11.05
CA THR A 60 0.42 0.44 -11.75
C THR A 60 -0.47 -0.60 -12.41
N VAL A 61 -1.79 -0.48 -12.22
CA VAL A 61 -2.79 -1.35 -12.82
C VAL A 61 -3.76 -0.54 -13.67
N LYS A 62 -4.41 -1.18 -14.65
CA LYS A 62 -5.49 -0.54 -15.40
C LYS A 62 -6.62 -0.15 -14.45
N ALA A 63 -7.18 1.04 -14.61
CA ALA A 63 -8.27 1.51 -13.75
C ALA A 63 -9.47 0.53 -13.75
N GLY A 64 -9.79 -0.05 -14.91
CA GLY A 64 -10.83 -1.08 -15.04
C GLY A 64 -10.53 -2.43 -14.34
N ASN A 65 -9.30 -2.65 -13.86
CA ASN A 65 -8.97 -3.82 -13.03
C ASN A 65 -9.23 -3.58 -11.53
N VAL A 66 -9.50 -2.33 -11.14
CA VAL A 66 -9.89 -1.99 -9.77
C VAL A 66 -11.37 -2.32 -9.60
N GLY A 67 -11.66 -3.25 -8.70
CA GLY A 67 -13.04 -3.65 -8.39
C GLY A 67 -13.66 -2.79 -7.30
N THR A 68 -14.40 -3.44 -6.41
CA THR A 68 -15.14 -2.80 -5.32
C THR A 68 -14.22 -2.16 -4.29
N LYS A 69 -14.62 -0.99 -3.78
CA LYS A 69 -14.00 -0.38 -2.60
C LYS A 69 -14.23 -1.27 -1.37
N VAL A 70 -13.14 -1.71 -0.77
CA VAL A 70 -13.16 -2.63 0.39
C VAL A 70 -13.26 -1.86 1.71
N GLY A 71 -12.68 -0.66 1.78
CA GLY A 71 -12.64 0.17 2.98
C GLY A 71 -11.74 1.38 2.78
N GLU A 72 -11.43 2.08 3.87
CA GLU A 72 -10.49 3.19 3.91
C GLU A 72 -9.51 3.01 5.06
N LEU A 73 -8.28 3.50 4.86
CA LEU A 73 -7.29 3.55 5.93
C LEU A 73 -7.56 4.76 6.82
N THR A 74 -7.40 4.57 8.13
CA THR A 74 -7.37 5.68 9.09
C THR A 74 -6.16 6.59 8.83
N LEU A 75 -6.20 7.82 9.35
CA LEU A 75 -5.08 8.76 9.25
C LEU A 75 -3.77 8.19 9.84
N LYS A 76 -3.88 7.39 10.90
CA LYS A 76 -2.73 6.73 11.53
C LYS A 76 -2.09 5.71 10.59
N GLU A 77 -2.92 4.93 9.91
CA GLU A 77 -2.48 3.88 8.98
C GLU A 77 -1.88 4.48 7.71
N ILE A 78 -2.53 5.47 7.10
CA ILE A 78 -2.00 6.09 5.88
C ILE A 78 -0.64 6.74 6.14
N ARG A 79 -0.43 7.40 7.30
CA ARG A 79 0.88 7.94 7.70
C ARG A 79 1.93 6.86 7.91
N ALA A 80 1.55 5.68 8.41
CA ALA A 80 2.48 4.57 8.57
C ALA A 80 2.87 3.97 7.20
N VAL A 81 1.93 3.87 6.27
CA VAL A 81 2.18 3.44 4.90
C VAL A 81 3.06 4.45 4.18
N GLU A 82 2.78 5.76 4.31
CA GLU A 82 3.56 6.85 3.73
C GLU A 82 5.03 6.82 4.18
N ARG A 83 5.31 6.73 5.48
CA ARG A 83 6.70 6.65 5.98
C ARG A 83 7.46 5.46 5.40
N SER A 84 6.80 4.31 5.33
CA SER A 84 7.36 3.08 4.78
C SER A 84 7.61 3.19 3.28
N LEU A 85 6.66 3.78 2.55
CA LEU A 85 6.77 4.09 1.12
C LEU A 85 7.95 5.03 0.83
N LEU A 86 8.06 6.14 1.57
CA LEU A 86 9.18 7.08 1.43
C LEU A 86 10.52 6.40 1.71
N GLY A 87 10.61 5.62 2.79
CA GLY A 87 11.82 4.86 3.11
C GLY A 87 12.19 3.84 2.03
N HIS A 88 11.21 3.11 1.48
CA HIS A 88 11.41 2.16 0.40
C HIS A 88 11.92 2.84 -0.89
N LEU A 89 11.39 4.02 -1.22
CA LEU A 89 11.78 4.80 -2.39
C LEU A 89 13.06 5.63 -2.18
N GLY A 90 13.69 5.56 -1.01
CA GLY A 90 14.89 6.32 -0.69
C GLY A 90 14.64 7.82 -0.48
N PHE A 91 13.39 8.24 -0.27
CA PHE A 91 13.07 9.61 0.13
C PHE A 91 13.27 9.79 1.63
N GLY A 92 13.65 10.99 2.05
CA GLY A 92 13.90 11.31 3.46
C GLY A 92 15.19 10.73 4.06
N SER A 93 15.99 9.98 3.30
CA SER A 93 17.25 9.35 3.75
C SER A 93 18.51 10.13 3.38
N ARG A 94 18.42 11.42 3.02
CA ARG A 94 19.59 12.33 2.97
C ARG A 94 20.01 12.79 4.36
N LEU A 95 20.25 11.85 5.28
CA LEU A 95 21.13 12.11 6.41
C LEU A 95 22.43 11.36 6.14
N PRO A 96 23.58 12.06 6.02
CA PRO A 96 24.86 11.39 5.87
C PRO A 96 25.04 10.41 7.04
N LYS A 97 25.58 9.22 6.75
CA LYS A 97 26.03 8.30 7.80
C LYS A 97 26.95 9.09 8.73
N LYS A 98 26.58 9.21 10.00
CA LYS A 98 27.50 9.68 11.04
C LYS A 98 28.67 8.68 11.01
N ARG A 99 29.83 9.14 10.53
CA ARG A 99 31.10 8.42 10.63
C ARG A 99 31.44 8.21 12.09
#